data_AF-A0A1W9I4Z7-F1
#
_entry.id   AF-A0A1W9I4Z7-F1
#
_cell.length_a   1.000
_cell.length_b   1.000
_cell.length_c   1.000
_cell.angle_alpha   90.00
_cell.angle_beta   90.00
_cell.angle_gamma   90.00
#
_symmetry.space_group_name_H-M   'P 1'
#
loop_
_entity.id
_entity.type
_entity.pdbx_description
1 polymer ?
#
loop_
_entity_poly.entity_id
_entity_poly.type
_entity_poly.pdbx_seq_one_letter_code
_entity_poly.pdbx_strand_id
1 'polypeptide(L)'
;MTHKRDEVRSILQAAIRAAQPAQFLPRHLPPAPRGRLIILSAGKAGASMAAAAEAHYIDTLGLTPERITGSAVCRYGYATTTRRVAVIEAGHPIPDEAGVRAASQALELASAAQADDLVLVLLSGGGSANWVAPAGAVSLADKQALTRALQRAGAHIGELNCVRKHLSRLKGGRLAVAAHPAPLVTIAISDVPGDNPSVIASGPTVGDDSTLADARAVLARFGIGPSPAIARVLGDPANESPKPGDERLDGERFIIACRPRDGLEAACREADRLGYPVISLGADVEGEAREVAGAHAAMARRLAAQGQRAAILSGGELTVTVNGKGRGGPNQEYVLALALALDGNAAIHALAADTDGTDGGSGAPDDAAGAMAFPDTLRRAREQAIDPAAFLANNDATTCFERLGDLVMTGPTLTNVNDLRVILVDP
;
A
#
# COMPACT_ATOMS: atom_id res chain seq x y z
N MET A 1 -11.65 -12.55 28.24
CA MET A 1 -11.64 -11.77 26.98
C MET A 1 -10.32 -11.06 26.73
N THR A 2 -9.81 -10.21 27.65
CA THR A 2 -8.59 -9.39 27.45
C THR A 2 -7.43 -10.16 26.80
N HIS A 3 -7.02 -11.28 27.39
CA HIS A 3 -5.97 -12.18 26.87
C HIS A 3 -6.13 -12.53 25.37
N LYS A 4 -7.36 -12.77 24.90
CA LYS A 4 -7.65 -13.09 23.48
C LYS A 4 -7.62 -11.86 22.58
N ARG A 5 -7.96 -10.67 23.09
CA ARG A 5 -7.74 -9.39 22.41
C ARG A 5 -6.24 -9.11 22.27
N ASP A 6 -5.46 -9.46 23.28
CA ASP A 6 -4.00 -9.25 23.28
C ASP A 6 -3.28 -10.24 22.36
N GLU A 7 -3.71 -11.51 22.31
CA GLU A 7 -3.22 -12.52 21.35
C GLU A 7 -3.40 -12.08 19.88
N VAL A 8 -4.64 -11.77 19.45
CA VAL A 8 -4.89 -11.35 18.04
C VAL A 8 -4.15 -10.07 17.67
N ARG A 9 -3.97 -9.16 18.64
CA ARG A 9 -3.17 -7.94 18.46
C ARG A 9 -1.68 -8.21 18.37
N SER A 10 -1.13 -9.16 19.13
CA SER A 10 0.29 -9.53 19.03
C SER A 10 0.62 -10.11 17.65
N ILE A 11 -0.28 -10.93 17.11
CA ILE A 11 -0.19 -11.51 15.75
C ILE A 11 -0.21 -10.40 14.69
N LEU A 12 -1.15 -9.44 14.77
CA LEU A 12 -1.16 -8.26 13.89
C LEU A 12 0.12 -7.44 13.99
N GLN A 13 0.57 -7.15 15.21
CA GLN A 13 1.82 -6.41 15.42
C GLN A 13 3.04 -7.18 14.90
N ALA A 14 3.03 -8.52 14.86
CA ALA A 14 4.14 -9.29 14.30
C ALA A 14 4.27 -9.07 12.79
N ALA A 15 3.16 -9.04 12.04
CA ALA A 15 3.15 -8.67 10.63
C ALA A 15 3.61 -7.22 10.42
N ILE A 16 3.02 -6.26 11.13
CA ILE A 16 3.37 -4.83 11.03
C ILE A 16 4.85 -4.61 11.37
N ARG A 17 5.39 -5.25 12.42
CA ARG A 17 6.81 -5.18 12.80
C ARG A 17 7.72 -5.72 11.71
N ALA A 18 7.42 -6.88 11.13
CA ALA A 18 8.23 -7.48 10.07
C ALA A 18 8.28 -6.60 8.80
N ALA A 19 7.21 -5.86 8.53
CA ALA A 19 7.11 -4.89 7.45
C ALA A 19 7.69 -3.50 7.76
N GLN A 20 8.25 -3.25 8.95
CA GLN A 20 8.88 -1.94 9.24
C GLN A 20 10.17 -1.75 8.42
N PRO A 21 10.36 -0.61 7.73
CA PRO A 21 11.55 -0.38 6.89
C PRO A 21 12.90 -0.61 7.59
N ALA A 22 12.99 -0.31 8.88
CA ALA A 22 14.20 -0.54 9.68
C ALA A 22 14.60 -2.02 9.82
N GLN A 23 13.67 -2.97 9.66
CA GLN A 23 13.96 -4.41 9.77
C GLN A 23 14.58 -4.99 8.49
N PHE A 24 14.37 -4.36 7.33
CA PHE A 24 14.79 -4.91 6.03
C PHE A 24 15.68 -3.98 5.20
N LEU A 25 15.60 -2.65 5.32
CA LEU A 25 16.43 -1.77 4.47
C LEU A 25 17.94 -1.98 4.67
N PRO A 26 18.50 -2.09 5.89
CA PRO A 26 19.96 -2.24 6.09
C PRO A 26 20.61 -3.40 5.33
N ARG A 27 19.90 -4.50 5.07
CA ARG A 27 20.40 -5.66 4.29
C ARG A 27 20.30 -5.50 2.77
N HIS A 28 19.69 -4.42 2.28
CA HIS A 28 19.48 -4.14 0.85
C HIS A 28 20.09 -2.82 0.38
N LEU A 29 20.43 -1.91 1.30
CA LEU A 29 21.11 -0.66 0.97
C LEU A 29 22.50 -0.93 0.37
N PRO A 30 22.89 -0.24 -0.72
CA PRO A 30 24.24 -0.34 -1.27
C PRO A 30 25.27 0.38 -0.38
N PRO A 31 26.58 0.18 -0.63
CA PRO A 31 27.64 0.96 0.02
C PRO A 31 27.48 2.47 -0.21
N ALA A 32 28.01 3.27 0.70
CA ALA A 32 28.01 4.73 0.55
C ALA A 32 28.76 5.18 -0.74
N PRO A 33 28.23 6.16 -1.48
CA PRO A 33 28.84 6.65 -2.73
C PRO A 33 30.14 7.42 -2.48
N ARG A 34 30.77 7.91 -3.55
CA ARG A 34 31.90 8.87 -3.47
C ARG A 34 31.43 10.31 -3.37
N GLY A 35 30.40 10.67 -4.14
CA GLY A 35 29.72 11.95 -4.14
C GLY A 35 28.63 12.03 -3.06
N ARG A 36 27.45 12.47 -3.44
CA ARG A 36 26.26 12.60 -2.60
C ARG A 36 25.42 11.33 -2.62
N LEU A 37 24.66 11.12 -1.54
CA LEU A 37 23.51 10.23 -1.54
C LEU A 37 22.26 11.08 -1.77
N ILE A 38 21.49 10.75 -2.81
CA ILE A 38 20.23 11.42 -3.17
C ILE A 38 19.09 10.43 -2.91
N ILE A 39 18.34 10.63 -1.82
CA ILE A 39 17.23 9.74 -1.42
C ILE A 39 15.91 10.27 -2.00
N LEU A 40 15.28 9.51 -2.88
CA LEU A 40 14.00 9.85 -3.49
C LEU A 40 12.94 8.80 -3.09
N SER A 41 11.96 9.17 -2.28
CA SER A 41 11.02 8.18 -1.71
C SER A 41 9.54 8.51 -1.92
N ALA A 42 8.70 7.48 -2.08
CA ALA A 42 7.26 7.63 -2.28
C ALA A 42 6.41 6.48 -1.73
N GLY A 43 5.21 6.82 -1.27
CA GLY A 43 4.10 5.91 -0.93
C GLY A 43 3.72 5.93 0.54
N LYS A 44 2.86 4.98 0.95
CA LYS A 44 2.39 4.79 2.33
C LYS A 44 3.56 4.72 3.34
N ALA A 45 4.70 4.12 2.94
CA ALA A 45 5.93 3.99 3.73
C ALA A 45 7.05 4.98 3.33
N GLY A 46 6.79 5.98 2.48
CA GLY A 46 7.86 6.78 1.87
C GLY A 46 8.74 7.55 2.88
N ALA A 47 8.12 8.19 3.86
CA ALA A 47 8.86 8.95 4.88
C ALA A 47 9.68 8.03 5.82
N SER A 48 9.11 6.89 6.24
CA SER A 48 9.77 5.93 7.13
C SER A 48 10.89 5.15 6.45
N MET A 49 10.74 4.81 5.16
CA MET A 49 11.82 4.24 4.35
C MET A 49 13.00 5.22 4.22
N ALA A 50 12.72 6.51 3.95
CA ALA A 50 13.76 7.53 3.88
C ALA A 50 14.50 7.73 5.21
N ALA A 51 13.77 7.85 6.32
CA ALA A 51 14.35 8.00 7.66
C ALA A 51 15.20 6.79 8.08
N ALA A 52 14.73 5.56 7.79
CA ALA A 52 15.48 4.34 8.09
C ALA A 52 16.75 4.19 7.23
N ALA A 53 16.70 4.56 5.95
CA ALA A 53 17.88 4.59 5.09
C ALA A 53 18.91 5.62 5.56
N GLU A 54 18.47 6.85 5.83
CA GLU A 54 19.30 7.95 6.34
C GLU A 54 19.99 7.60 7.66
N ALA A 55 19.26 7.04 8.62
CA ALA A 55 19.83 6.56 9.88
C ALA A 55 20.92 5.50 9.65
N HIS A 56 20.71 4.54 8.74
CA HIS A 56 21.72 3.54 8.43
C HIS A 56 23.00 4.15 7.82
N TYR A 57 22.87 5.04 6.83
CA TYR A 57 24.04 5.68 6.21
C TYR A 57 24.85 6.53 7.19
N ILE A 58 24.19 7.30 8.07
CA ILE A 58 24.89 8.14 9.05
C ILE A 58 25.44 7.29 10.20
N ASP A 59 24.58 6.51 10.86
CA ASP A 59 24.91 5.87 12.15
C ASP A 59 25.66 4.54 12.00
N THR A 60 25.50 3.85 10.86
CA THR A 60 26.18 2.56 10.58
C THR A 60 27.32 2.69 9.59
N LEU A 61 27.15 3.49 8.52
CA LEU A 61 28.15 3.63 7.45
C LEU A 61 29.01 4.90 7.56
N GLY A 62 28.78 5.77 8.55
CA GLY A 62 29.60 6.95 8.83
C GLY A 62 29.53 8.04 7.76
N LEU A 63 28.51 8.04 6.90
CA LEU A 63 28.33 9.06 5.86
C LEU A 63 27.98 10.40 6.51
N THR A 64 28.76 11.45 6.22
CA THR A 64 28.49 12.79 6.76
C THR A 64 27.12 13.31 6.30
N PRO A 65 26.26 13.84 7.19
CA PRO A 65 24.90 14.26 6.83
C PRO A 65 24.85 15.29 5.69
N GLU A 66 25.89 16.10 5.55
CA GLU A 66 26.03 17.12 4.50
C GLU A 66 26.07 16.51 3.09
N ARG A 67 26.50 15.25 2.96
CA ARG A 67 26.50 14.47 1.71
C ARG A 67 25.15 13.80 1.42
N ILE A 68 24.18 13.88 2.32
CA ILE A 68 22.82 13.36 2.12
C ILE A 68 21.88 14.51 1.77
N THR A 69 21.10 14.32 0.71
CA THR A 69 19.98 15.16 0.30
C THR A 69 18.83 14.28 -0.20
N GLY A 70 17.62 14.82 -0.34
CA GLY A 70 16.51 14.02 -0.83
C GLY A 70 15.13 14.67 -0.74
N SER A 71 14.14 13.95 -1.27
CA SER A 71 12.71 14.23 -1.11
C SER A 71 11.96 12.93 -0.88
N ALA A 72 11.17 12.87 0.19
CA ALA A 72 10.27 11.77 0.51
C ALA A 72 8.83 12.25 0.50
N VAL A 73 7.92 11.51 -0.12
CA VAL A 73 6.48 11.81 -0.13
C VAL A 73 5.67 10.69 0.51
N CYS A 74 4.71 11.05 1.35
CA CYS A 74 3.79 10.15 2.05
C CYS A 74 2.34 10.68 2.03
N ARG A 75 1.41 9.94 2.65
CA ARG A 75 0.04 10.40 2.96
C ARG A 75 0.09 11.54 4.01
N TYR A 76 -0.97 12.32 4.09
CA TYR A 76 -1.21 13.22 5.22
C TYR A 76 -1.29 12.47 6.55
N GLY A 77 -0.60 13.01 7.56
CA GLY A 77 -0.36 12.41 8.88
C GLY A 77 0.53 11.17 8.91
N TYR A 78 1.21 10.82 7.80
CA TYR A 78 2.19 9.71 7.75
C TYR A 78 3.64 10.23 7.69
N ALA A 79 3.87 11.53 7.89
CA ALA A 79 5.21 12.10 8.00
C ALA A 79 6.04 11.42 9.10
N THR A 80 7.29 11.11 8.76
CA THR A 80 8.30 10.55 9.68
C THR A 80 9.49 11.50 9.74
N THR A 81 9.99 11.84 10.92
CA THR A 81 11.10 12.79 11.07
C THR A 81 12.40 12.26 10.47
N THR A 82 12.93 13.00 9.51
CA THR A 82 14.25 12.84 8.87
C THR A 82 15.24 13.89 9.40
N ARG A 83 16.52 13.76 9.04
CA ARG A 83 17.63 14.66 9.40
C ARG A 83 18.01 15.62 8.27
N ARG A 84 17.90 15.17 7.01
CA ARG A 84 18.36 15.87 5.79
C ARG A 84 17.37 15.76 4.61
N VAL A 85 16.70 14.61 4.46
CA VAL A 85 15.70 14.39 3.40
C VAL A 85 14.45 15.24 3.66
N ALA A 86 13.99 16.02 2.70
CA ALA A 86 12.76 16.81 2.87
C ALA A 86 11.52 15.89 2.79
N VAL A 87 10.64 15.94 3.79
CA VAL A 87 9.38 15.16 3.82
C VAL A 87 8.21 16.04 3.39
N ILE A 88 7.40 15.53 2.47
CA ILE A 88 6.19 16.19 1.96
C ILE A 88 5.00 15.25 2.15
N GLU A 89 3.94 15.74 2.78
CA GLU A 89 2.66 15.02 2.80
C GLU A 89 1.81 15.40 1.58
N ALA A 90 1.15 14.42 0.98
CA ALA A 90 0.39 14.57 -0.25
C ALA A 90 -0.85 13.66 -0.33
N GLY A 91 -1.76 14.02 -1.22
CA GLY A 91 -3.04 13.35 -1.41
C GLY A 91 -2.92 11.88 -1.82
N HIS A 92 -3.63 11.02 -1.09
CA HIS A 92 -3.81 9.60 -1.40
C HIS A 92 -5.19 9.14 -0.91
N PRO A 93 -5.99 8.39 -1.70
CA PRO A 93 -5.69 7.88 -3.04
C PRO A 93 -5.86 8.93 -4.16
N ILE A 94 -6.39 10.12 -3.86
CA ILE A 94 -6.62 11.19 -4.85
C ILE A 94 -5.39 12.12 -4.93
N PRO A 95 -4.73 12.23 -6.11
CA PRO A 95 -3.61 13.15 -6.35
C PRO A 95 -3.92 14.64 -6.07
N ASP A 96 -2.98 15.36 -5.46
CA ASP A 96 -3.08 16.79 -5.16
C ASP A 96 -1.82 17.59 -5.58
N GLU A 97 -1.85 18.91 -5.36
CA GLU A 97 -0.73 19.82 -5.68
C GLU A 97 0.52 19.60 -4.82
N ALA A 98 0.40 18.99 -3.62
CA ALA A 98 1.57 18.62 -2.84
C ALA A 98 2.33 17.47 -3.49
N GLY A 99 1.60 16.49 -4.05
CA GLY A 99 2.19 15.43 -4.87
C GLY A 99 2.81 15.92 -6.19
N VAL A 100 2.33 17.06 -6.73
CA VAL A 100 2.96 17.74 -7.88
C VAL A 100 4.29 18.40 -7.48
N ARG A 101 4.33 19.10 -6.34
CA ARG A 101 5.58 19.69 -5.81
C ARG A 101 6.62 18.61 -5.49
N ALA A 102 6.23 17.55 -4.78
CA ALA A 102 7.14 16.46 -4.42
C ALA A 102 7.74 15.73 -5.64
N ALA A 103 6.91 15.46 -6.67
CA ALA A 103 7.40 14.86 -7.91
C ALA A 103 8.31 15.78 -8.73
N SER A 104 8.12 17.10 -8.63
CA SER A 104 8.97 18.09 -9.30
C SER A 104 10.34 18.17 -8.61
N GLN A 105 10.36 18.29 -7.27
CA GLN A 105 11.60 18.25 -6.48
C GLN A 105 12.37 16.93 -6.68
N ALA A 106 11.69 15.78 -6.77
CA ALA A 106 12.33 14.50 -7.05
C ALA A 106 12.99 14.45 -8.44
N LEU A 107 12.34 15.00 -9.46
CA LEU A 107 12.92 15.13 -10.80
C LEU A 107 14.11 16.09 -10.83
N GLU A 108 14.03 17.23 -10.13
CA GLU A 108 15.11 18.22 -10.04
C GLU A 108 16.35 17.65 -9.34
N LEU A 109 16.16 16.91 -8.24
CA LEU A 109 17.23 16.20 -7.53
C LEU A 109 17.86 15.08 -8.37
N ALA A 110 17.06 14.32 -9.12
CA ALA A 110 17.56 13.32 -10.06
C ALA A 110 18.38 13.97 -11.19
N SER A 111 17.83 15.01 -11.83
CA SER A 111 18.46 15.74 -12.95
C SER A 111 19.76 16.47 -12.55
N ALA A 112 19.98 16.68 -11.26
CA ALA A 112 21.19 17.27 -10.71
C ALA A 112 22.25 16.23 -10.29
N ALA A 113 21.97 14.92 -10.38
CA ALA A 113 22.88 13.86 -9.99
C ALA A 113 24.11 13.76 -10.92
N GLN A 114 25.24 13.34 -10.36
CA GLN A 114 26.54 13.22 -11.04
C GLN A 114 27.05 11.77 -10.94
N ALA A 115 27.99 11.37 -11.81
CA ALA A 115 28.44 9.98 -11.91
C ALA A 115 29.05 9.37 -10.62
N ASP A 116 29.58 10.18 -9.70
CA ASP A 116 30.07 9.73 -8.38
C ASP A 116 28.99 9.73 -7.27
N ASP A 117 27.81 10.32 -7.51
CA ASP A 117 26.67 10.28 -6.59
C ASP A 117 25.99 8.88 -6.62
N LEU A 118 25.01 8.67 -5.74
CA LEU A 118 24.06 7.56 -5.82
C LEU A 118 22.63 8.10 -5.70
N VAL A 119 21.76 7.74 -6.64
CA VAL A 119 20.32 7.97 -6.53
C VAL A 119 19.68 6.72 -5.93
N LEU A 120 19.23 6.83 -4.67
CA LEU A 120 18.53 5.78 -3.95
C LEU A 120 17.02 6.05 -4.01
N VAL A 121 16.30 5.24 -4.79
CA VAL A 121 14.85 5.36 -4.93
C VAL A 121 14.17 4.37 -4.00
N LEU A 122 13.23 4.84 -3.18
CA LEU A 122 12.58 4.04 -2.14
C LEU A 122 11.07 4.03 -2.38
N LEU A 123 10.51 2.89 -2.79
CA LEU A 123 9.11 2.77 -3.23
C LEU A 123 8.27 1.95 -2.27
N SER A 124 7.02 2.34 -2.13
CA SER A 124 5.98 1.58 -1.44
C SER A 124 4.62 1.84 -2.08
N GLY A 125 3.62 1.10 -1.61
CA GLY A 125 2.22 1.24 -2.02
C GLY A 125 1.73 2.67 -2.06
N GLY A 126 0.83 2.96 -3.01
CA GLY A 126 0.26 4.30 -3.16
C GLY A 126 1.18 5.36 -3.80
N GLY A 127 2.50 5.18 -3.86
CA GLY A 127 3.45 6.16 -4.46
C GLY A 127 3.12 6.55 -5.92
N SER A 128 2.37 5.67 -6.59
CA SER A 128 1.72 5.90 -7.87
C SER A 128 0.83 7.16 -7.91
N ALA A 129 0.15 7.49 -6.81
CA ALA A 129 -0.71 8.66 -6.61
C ALA A 129 -0.02 9.84 -5.90
N ASN A 130 0.96 9.60 -5.00
CA ASN A 130 1.70 10.70 -4.35
C ASN A 130 2.70 11.39 -5.27
N TRP A 131 3.36 10.67 -6.21
CA TRP A 131 4.27 11.29 -7.19
C TRP A 131 3.53 11.65 -8.49
N VAL A 132 3.15 12.92 -8.60
CA VAL A 132 2.29 13.45 -9.65
C VAL A 132 3.04 14.44 -10.54
N ALA A 133 3.87 13.95 -11.46
CA ALA A 133 4.40 14.80 -12.53
C ALA A 133 3.53 14.63 -13.79
N PRO A 134 2.73 15.63 -14.23
CA PRO A 134 2.14 15.65 -15.57
C PRO A 134 3.21 15.87 -16.65
N ALA A 135 2.88 15.54 -17.90
CA ALA A 135 3.72 15.81 -19.07
C ALA A 135 3.18 16.98 -19.90
N GLY A 136 4.08 17.73 -20.54
CA GLY A 136 3.74 18.91 -21.35
C GLY A 136 2.85 19.91 -20.60
N ALA A 137 1.76 20.30 -21.24
CA ALA A 137 0.77 21.24 -20.71
C ALA A 137 -0.45 20.56 -20.05
N VAL A 138 -0.35 19.28 -19.66
CA VAL A 138 -1.43 18.55 -18.97
C VAL A 138 -1.52 19.01 -17.52
N SER A 139 -2.69 19.40 -17.04
CA SER A 139 -2.90 19.82 -15.66
C SER A 139 -3.07 18.65 -14.68
N LEU A 140 -3.02 18.92 -13.37
CA LEU A 140 -3.44 17.96 -12.35
C LEU A 140 -4.91 17.52 -12.57
N ALA A 141 -5.79 18.49 -12.86
CA ALA A 141 -7.22 18.25 -13.08
C ALA A 141 -7.48 17.34 -14.29
N ASP A 142 -6.74 17.51 -15.40
CA ASP A 142 -6.76 16.62 -16.56
C ASP A 142 -6.46 15.17 -16.16
N LYS A 143 -5.37 14.94 -15.42
CA LYS A 143 -4.96 13.59 -15.01
C LYS A 143 -5.95 12.96 -14.04
N GLN A 144 -6.48 13.73 -13.08
CA GLN A 144 -7.54 13.25 -12.20
C GLN A 144 -8.83 12.89 -12.98
N ALA A 145 -9.25 13.74 -13.93
CA ALA A 145 -10.46 13.51 -14.73
C ALA A 145 -10.33 12.25 -15.60
N LEU A 146 -9.20 12.10 -16.29
CA LEU A 146 -8.93 10.92 -17.13
C LEU A 146 -8.83 9.63 -16.30
N THR A 147 -8.18 9.68 -15.13
CA THR A 147 -8.09 8.55 -14.19
C THR A 147 -9.49 8.10 -13.74
N ARG A 148 -10.34 9.05 -13.33
CA ARG A 148 -11.74 8.77 -12.94
C ARG A 148 -12.58 8.23 -14.10
N ALA A 149 -12.34 8.69 -15.33
CA ALA A 149 -13.03 8.18 -16.52
C ALA A 149 -12.64 6.73 -16.82
N LEU A 150 -11.35 6.40 -16.80
CA LEU A 150 -10.83 5.04 -16.99
C LEU A 150 -11.35 4.08 -15.92
N GLN A 151 -11.30 4.47 -14.64
CA GLN A 151 -11.82 3.66 -13.54
C GLN A 151 -13.34 3.37 -13.70
N ARG A 152 -14.14 4.38 -14.06
CA ARG A 152 -15.59 4.21 -14.32
C ARG A 152 -15.90 3.36 -15.54
N ALA A 153 -14.99 3.30 -16.51
CA ALA A 153 -15.11 2.46 -17.70
C ALA A 153 -14.65 1.00 -17.48
N GLY A 154 -14.20 0.64 -16.27
CA GLY A 154 -13.68 -0.70 -15.97
C GLY A 154 -12.27 -0.96 -16.51
N ALA A 155 -11.45 0.09 -16.72
CA ALA A 155 -10.07 -0.08 -17.16
C ALA A 155 -9.21 -0.79 -16.10
N HIS A 156 -8.57 -1.89 -16.51
CA HIS A 156 -7.72 -2.69 -15.64
C HIS A 156 -6.39 -1.99 -15.32
N ILE A 157 -5.72 -2.43 -14.24
CA ILE A 157 -4.54 -1.73 -13.69
C ILE A 157 -3.41 -1.54 -14.71
N GLY A 158 -3.16 -2.53 -15.58
CA GLY A 158 -2.16 -2.42 -16.66
C GLY A 158 -2.52 -1.35 -17.70
N GLU A 159 -3.79 -1.28 -18.10
CA GLU A 159 -4.31 -0.31 -19.08
C GLU A 159 -4.29 1.12 -18.51
N LEU A 160 -4.74 1.26 -17.27
CA LEU A 160 -4.67 2.51 -16.52
C LEU A 160 -3.21 2.97 -16.33
N ASN A 161 -2.29 2.06 -16.05
CA ASN A 161 -0.87 2.38 -15.92
C ASN A 161 -0.21 2.75 -17.26
N CYS A 162 -0.52 2.07 -18.36
CA CYS A 162 -0.06 2.44 -19.71
C CYS A 162 -0.36 3.92 -20.01
N VAL A 163 -1.61 4.35 -19.83
CA VAL A 163 -1.99 5.76 -20.03
C VAL A 163 -1.30 6.69 -19.01
N ARG A 164 -1.16 6.29 -17.75
CA ARG A 164 -0.53 7.11 -16.69
C ARG A 164 0.98 7.29 -16.88
N LYS A 165 1.69 6.29 -17.42
CA LYS A 165 3.11 6.37 -17.81
C LYS A 165 3.29 7.38 -18.96
N HIS A 166 2.47 7.31 -20.00
CA HIS A 166 2.56 8.21 -21.18
C HIS A 166 2.13 9.66 -20.91
N LEU A 167 1.46 9.92 -19.78
CA LEU A 167 1.09 11.28 -19.35
C LEU A 167 1.98 11.81 -18.22
N SER A 168 3.21 11.32 -18.06
CA SER A 168 4.08 11.69 -16.93
C SER A 168 5.54 11.96 -17.31
N ARG A 169 6.14 12.96 -16.66
CA ARG A 169 7.60 13.21 -16.68
C ARG A 169 8.42 12.26 -15.79
N LEU A 170 7.78 11.49 -14.91
CA LEU A 170 8.46 10.69 -13.86
C LEU A 170 8.23 9.18 -14.00
N LYS A 171 7.06 8.75 -14.47
CA LYS A 171 6.67 7.32 -14.58
C LYS A 171 7.18 6.70 -15.90
N GLY A 172 7.32 5.37 -15.93
CA GLY A 172 7.85 4.61 -17.06
C GLY A 172 9.31 4.95 -17.38
N GLY A 173 10.25 4.56 -16.53
CA GLY A 173 11.71 4.73 -16.69
C GLY A 173 12.25 6.16 -16.63
N ARG A 174 11.38 7.19 -16.72
CA ARG A 174 11.81 8.58 -16.86
C ARG A 174 12.52 9.16 -15.63
N LEU A 175 12.34 8.61 -14.42
CA LEU A 175 13.13 9.02 -13.25
C LEU A 175 14.57 8.49 -13.32
N ALA A 176 14.77 7.28 -13.85
CA ALA A 176 16.12 6.74 -14.09
C ALA A 176 16.84 7.47 -15.22
N VAL A 177 16.14 7.74 -16.34
CA VAL A 177 16.68 8.59 -17.42
C VAL A 177 17.02 10.02 -16.95
N ALA A 178 16.31 10.55 -15.95
CA ALA A 178 16.66 11.82 -15.31
C ALA A 178 17.87 11.73 -14.37
N ALA A 179 18.13 10.57 -13.76
CA ALA A 179 19.28 10.35 -12.88
C ALA A 179 20.59 10.06 -13.64
N HIS A 180 20.51 9.50 -14.85
CA HIS A 180 21.66 9.16 -15.67
C HIS A 180 22.58 10.39 -15.92
N PRO A 181 23.91 10.30 -15.68
CA PRO A 181 24.72 9.08 -15.57
C PRO A 181 24.99 8.60 -14.13
N ALA A 182 24.29 9.10 -13.11
CA ALA A 182 24.46 8.59 -11.75
C ALA A 182 23.90 7.16 -11.62
N PRO A 183 24.58 6.24 -10.91
CA PRO A 183 24.04 4.93 -10.62
C PRO A 183 22.76 5.04 -9.77
N LEU A 184 21.79 4.16 -10.06
CA LEU A 184 20.48 4.18 -9.41
C LEU A 184 20.14 2.82 -8.80
N VAL A 185 19.74 2.83 -7.54
CA VAL A 185 19.21 1.64 -6.85
C VAL A 185 17.79 1.93 -6.37
N THR A 186 16.83 1.14 -6.83
CA THR A 186 15.45 1.15 -6.34
C THR A 186 15.25 0.03 -5.33
N ILE A 187 14.73 0.36 -4.16
CA ILE A 187 14.32 -0.61 -3.13
C ILE A 187 12.83 -0.43 -2.87
N ALA A 188 12.05 -1.49 -3.05
CA ALA A 188 10.60 -1.47 -2.97
C ALA A 188 10.04 -2.37 -1.86
N ILE A 189 9.00 -1.88 -1.19
CA ILE A 189 7.94 -2.73 -0.65
C ILE A 189 6.96 -2.99 -1.80
N SER A 190 6.65 -4.25 -2.08
CA SER A 190 5.73 -4.65 -3.15
C SER A 190 4.35 -4.96 -2.56
N ASP A 191 3.34 -4.17 -2.95
CA ASP A 191 1.92 -4.38 -2.67
C ASP A 191 1.15 -4.73 -3.96
N VAL A 192 1.84 -5.28 -4.97
CA VAL A 192 1.33 -5.53 -6.31
C VAL A 192 1.35 -7.03 -6.63
N PRO A 193 0.21 -7.64 -7.05
CA PRO A 193 0.17 -9.03 -7.47
C PRO A 193 1.24 -9.35 -8.54
N GLY A 194 2.01 -10.41 -8.30
CA GLY A 194 3.09 -10.83 -9.19
C GLY A 194 4.34 -9.95 -9.17
N ASP A 195 4.51 -9.05 -8.20
CA ASP A 195 5.75 -8.32 -7.91
C ASP A 195 6.31 -7.42 -9.04
N ASN A 196 5.52 -7.12 -10.09
CA ASN A 196 6.07 -6.51 -11.31
C ASN A 196 6.65 -5.09 -11.09
N PRO A 197 7.98 -4.87 -11.26
CA PRO A 197 8.62 -3.58 -11.04
C PRO A 197 8.08 -2.42 -11.92
N SER A 198 7.57 -2.72 -13.12
CA SER A 198 7.00 -1.69 -14.01
C SER A 198 5.61 -1.20 -13.59
N VAL A 199 4.98 -1.91 -12.64
CA VAL A 199 3.66 -1.61 -12.08
C VAL A 199 3.78 -0.87 -10.73
N ILE A 200 4.75 -1.25 -9.88
CA ILE A 200 5.03 -0.58 -8.59
C ILE A 200 5.29 0.92 -8.83
N ALA A 201 4.50 1.79 -8.19
CA ALA A 201 4.48 3.24 -8.43
C ALA A 201 4.30 3.70 -9.91
N SER A 202 3.87 2.79 -10.80
CA SER A 202 3.92 2.89 -12.27
C SER A 202 5.34 2.96 -12.87
N GLY A 203 6.28 2.21 -12.30
CA GLY A 203 7.62 1.95 -12.85
C GLY A 203 8.44 3.21 -13.15
N PRO A 204 8.74 4.08 -12.16
CA PRO A 204 9.51 5.30 -12.41
C PRO A 204 10.96 5.04 -12.85
N THR A 205 11.51 3.90 -12.46
CA THR A 205 12.92 3.48 -12.58
C THR A 205 13.00 2.07 -13.17
N VAL A 206 12.18 1.83 -14.20
CA VAL A 206 12.08 0.58 -14.97
C VAL A 206 11.57 0.96 -16.36
N GLY A 207 12.19 0.44 -17.42
CA GLY A 207 11.72 0.64 -18.80
C GLY A 207 10.23 0.27 -19.01
N ASP A 208 9.55 1.00 -19.88
CA ASP A 208 8.14 0.83 -20.21
C ASP A 208 7.96 0.09 -21.54
N ASP A 209 7.38 -1.09 -21.46
CA ASP A 209 7.03 -1.98 -22.57
C ASP A 209 5.89 -1.44 -23.44
N SER A 210 4.95 -0.70 -22.84
CA SER A 210 3.82 -0.09 -23.54
C SER A 210 4.23 1.20 -24.29
N THR A 211 3.46 1.61 -25.30
CA THR A 211 3.77 2.76 -26.18
C THR A 211 2.70 3.86 -26.16
N LEU A 212 3.02 5.01 -26.77
CA LEU A 212 2.04 6.05 -27.08
C LEU A 212 0.88 5.52 -27.93
N ALA A 213 1.09 4.50 -28.77
CA ALA A 213 0.03 3.89 -29.56
C ALA A 213 -0.96 3.09 -28.67
N ASP A 214 -0.44 2.32 -27.72
CA ASP A 214 -1.25 1.55 -26.77
C ASP A 214 -2.04 2.48 -25.85
N ALA A 215 -1.42 3.56 -25.37
CA ALA A 215 -2.10 4.58 -24.56
C ALA A 215 -3.28 5.23 -25.31
N ARG A 216 -3.13 5.51 -26.63
CA ARG A 216 -4.23 5.98 -27.48
C ARG A 216 -5.29 4.90 -27.72
N ALA A 217 -4.88 3.65 -27.92
CA ALA A 217 -5.79 2.51 -28.14
C ALA A 217 -6.65 2.21 -26.89
N VAL A 218 -6.09 2.32 -25.69
CA VAL A 218 -6.82 2.20 -24.41
C VAL A 218 -7.93 3.26 -24.33
N LEU A 219 -7.62 4.53 -24.61
CA LEU A 219 -8.63 5.60 -24.60
C LEU A 219 -9.72 5.38 -25.66
N ALA A 220 -9.34 4.97 -26.87
CA ALA A 220 -10.28 4.68 -27.95
C ALA A 220 -11.23 3.52 -27.62
N ARG A 221 -10.71 2.43 -27.05
CA ARG A 221 -11.51 1.25 -26.66
C ARG A 221 -12.57 1.56 -25.60
N PHE A 222 -12.27 2.46 -24.66
CA PHE A 222 -13.23 2.92 -23.65
C PHE A 222 -14.07 4.14 -24.10
N GLY A 223 -13.91 4.62 -25.34
CA GLY A 223 -14.64 5.79 -25.86
C GLY A 223 -14.30 7.11 -25.16
N ILE A 224 -13.16 7.19 -24.47
CA ILE A 224 -12.78 8.33 -23.64
C ILE A 224 -12.12 9.41 -24.49
N GLY A 225 -12.83 10.51 -24.71
CA GLY A 225 -12.28 11.71 -25.35
C GLY A 225 -11.24 12.42 -24.46
N PRO A 226 -9.95 12.47 -24.82
CA PRO A 226 -8.94 13.22 -24.07
C PRO A 226 -9.12 14.73 -24.21
N SER A 227 -8.66 15.50 -23.22
CA SER A 227 -8.55 16.96 -23.36
C SER A 227 -7.49 17.34 -24.42
N PRO A 228 -7.53 18.56 -24.99
CA PRO A 228 -6.53 19.00 -25.97
C PRO A 228 -5.08 18.98 -25.46
N ALA A 229 -4.87 19.04 -24.13
CA ALA A 229 -3.54 18.87 -23.54
C ALA A 229 -3.09 17.41 -23.57
N ILE A 230 -3.95 16.48 -23.13
CA ILE A 230 -3.71 15.03 -23.16
C ILE A 230 -3.51 14.56 -24.61
N ALA A 231 -4.39 14.99 -25.52
CA ALA A 231 -4.34 14.60 -26.93
C ALA A 231 -3.02 15.00 -27.62
N ARG A 232 -2.49 16.19 -27.30
CA ARG A 232 -1.19 16.65 -27.81
C ARG A 232 -0.04 15.81 -27.27
N VAL A 233 -0.03 15.54 -25.97
CA VAL A 233 1.02 14.75 -25.29
C VAL A 233 1.02 13.28 -25.74
N LEU A 234 -0.15 12.69 -25.99
CA LEU A 234 -0.25 11.35 -26.59
C LEU A 234 -0.01 11.33 -28.11
N GLY A 235 0.02 12.49 -28.78
CA GLY A 235 0.27 12.64 -30.21
C GLY A 235 1.73 12.97 -30.57
N ASP A 236 2.55 13.35 -29.60
CA ASP A 236 3.94 13.78 -29.77
C ASP A 236 4.92 12.58 -29.64
N PRO A 237 5.63 12.17 -30.71
CA PRO A 237 6.63 11.10 -30.63
C PRO A 237 7.78 11.38 -29.65
N ALA A 238 8.10 12.66 -29.37
CA ALA A 238 9.15 13.02 -28.41
C ALA A 238 8.77 12.76 -26.95
N ASN A 239 7.49 12.46 -26.67
CA ASN A 239 6.98 12.09 -25.34
C ASN A 239 6.95 10.57 -25.09
N GLU A 240 7.44 9.74 -26.02
CA GLU A 240 7.52 8.29 -25.85
C GLU A 240 8.32 7.89 -24.59
N SER A 241 7.94 6.78 -23.93
CA SER A 241 8.64 6.34 -22.72
C SER A 241 9.93 5.58 -23.03
N PRO A 242 10.99 5.72 -22.21
CA PRO A 242 12.18 4.86 -22.25
C PRO A 242 11.80 3.38 -22.25
N LYS A 243 12.34 2.61 -23.19
CA LYS A 243 12.00 1.20 -23.40
C LYS A 243 12.98 0.28 -22.65
N PRO A 244 12.61 -0.98 -22.35
CA PRO A 244 13.58 -1.97 -21.88
C PRO A 244 14.76 -2.08 -22.87
N GLY A 245 16.00 -1.90 -22.37
CA GLY A 245 17.20 -1.84 -23.21
C GLY A 245 17.59 -0.43 -23.74
N ASP A 246 16.98 0.63 -23.22
CA ASP A 246 17.49 2.00 -23.35
C ASP A 246 18.79 2.14 -22.53
N GLU A 247 19.93 2.45 -23.17
CA GLU A 247 21.28 2.48 -22.55
C GLU A 247 21.35 3.30 -21.25
N ARG A 248 20.49 4.31 -21.10
CA ARG A 248 20.42 5.17 -19.92
C ARG A 248 19.86 4.46 -18.67
N LEU A 249 19.34 3.25 -18.84
CA LEU A 249 18.83 2.38 -17.78
C LEU A 249 19.86 1.29 -17.37
N ASP A 250 20.96 1.10 -18.09
CA ASP A 250 21.92 -0.01 -17.84
C ASP A 250 22.58 0.04 -16.45
N GLY A 251 22.57 1.22 -15.80
CA GLY A 251 23.02 1.43 -14.43
C GLY A 251 21.96 1.24 -13.33
N GLU A 252 20.73 0.83 -13.68
CA GLU A 252 19.61 0.70 -12.73
C GLU A 252 19.53 -0.69 -12.07
N ARG A 253 19.31 -0.73 -10.75
CA ARG A 253 19.09 -1.98 -10.00
C ARG A 253 17.80 -1.89 -9.19
N PHE A 254 16.84 -2.77 -9.47
CA PHE A 254 15.61 -2.90 -8.69
C PHE A 254 15.71 -4.03 -7.65
N ILE A 255 15.24 -3.79 -6.43
CA ILE A 255 15.23 -4.75 -5.31
C ILE A 255 13.84 -4.74 -4.65
N ILE A 256 13.17 -5.89 -4.60
CA ILE A 256 11.98 -6.07 -3.76
C ILE A 256 12.43 -6.60 -2.40
N ALA A 257 12.17 -5.83 -1.35
CA ALA A 257 12.78 -6.00 -0.04
C ALA A 257 11.82 -6.48 1.05
N CYS A 258 10.51 -6.27 0.84
CA CYS A 258 9.42 -6.71 1.70
C CYS A 258 8.12 -6.89 0.88
N ARG A 259 7.27 -7.84 1.30
CA ARG A 259 6.02 -8.28 0.65
C ARG A 259 4.94 -8.68 1.68
N PRO A 260 3.64 -8.74 1.31
CA PRO A 260 2.54 -9.35 2.06
C PRO A 260 2.89 -10.70 2.70
N ARG A 261 3.50 -11.60 1.93
CA ARG A 261 3.93 -12.92 2.43
C ARG A 261 4.91 -12.86 3.60
N ASP A 262 5.76 -11.83 3.69
CA ASP A 262 6.77 -11.71 4.74
C ASP A 262 6.13 -11.24 6.07
N GLY A 263 5.13 -10.38 5.97
CA GLY A 263 4.26 -9.98 7.10
C GLY A 263 3.38 -11.14 7.57
N LEU A 264 2.71 -11.85 6.66
CA LEU A 264 1.90 -13.03 6.98
C LEU A 264 2.74 -14.13 7.65
N GLU A 265 3.94 -14.45 7.14
CA GLU A 265 4.84 -15.39 7.79
C GLU A 265 5.22 -14.98 9.22
N ALA A 266 5.33 -13.67 9.51
CA ALA A 266 5.60 -13.19 10.86
C ALA A 266 4.38 -13.35 11.79
N ALA A 267 3.17 -13.15 11.27
CA ALA A 267 1.93 -13.49 11.97
C ALA A 267 1.83 -15.00 12.25
N CYS A 268 2.20 -15.86 11.29
CA CYS A 268 2.26 -17.32 11.48
C CYS A 268 3.20 -17.68 12.65
N ARG A 269 4.46 -17.21 12.59
CA ARG A 269 5.46 -17.48 13.64
C ARG A 269 5.02 -17.02 15.03
N GLU A 270 4.26 -15.93 15.13
CA GLU A 270 3.70 -15.45 16.40
C GLU A 270 2.52 -16.30 16.88
N ALA A 271 1.64 -16.76 15.98
CA ALA A 271 0.54 -17.66 16.32
C ALA A 271 1.06 -19.05 16.79
N ASP A 272 2.05 -19.62 16.10
CA ASP A 272 2.75 -20.83 16.53
C ASP A 272 3.37 -20.65 17.93
N ARG A 273 4.01 -19.48 18.20
CA ARG A 273 4.58 -19.13 19.51
C ARG A 273 3.52 -18.99 20.62
N LEU A 274 2.28 -18.64 20.28
CA LEU A 274 1.12 -18.63 21.18
C LEU A 274 0.45 -20.02 21.32
N GLY A 275 1.03 -21.05 20.70
CA GLY A 275 0.63 -22.45 20.77
C GLY A 275 -0.54 -22.82 19.86
N TYR A 276 -0.81 -22.02 18.83
CA TYR A 276 -1.83 -22.31 17.82
C TYR A 276 -1.21 -22.98 16.59
N PRO A 277 -1.60 -24.21 16.22
CA PRO A 277 -1.33 -24.77 14.91
C PRO A 277 -1.86 -23.84 13.81
N VAL A 278 -0.96 -23.35 12.93
CA VAL A 278 -1.33 -22.38 11.89
C VAL A 278 -1.91 -23.05 10.65
N ILE A 279 -3.02 -22.50 10.16
CA ILE A 279 -3.61 -22.76 8.84
C ILE A 279 -3.50 -21.45 8.05
N SER A 280 -2.43 -21.31 7.26
CA SER A 280 -2.26 -20.17 6.36
C SER A 280 -3.03 -20.40 5.06
N LEU A 281 -3.84 -19.41 4.66
CA LEU A 281 -4.60 -19.42 3.41
C LEU A 281 -3.92 -18.61 2.29
N GLY A 282 -2.68 -18.15 2.51
CA GLY A 282 -1.93 -17.31 1.57
C GLY A 282 -2.02 -15.81 1.88
N ALA A 283 -1.16 -15.03 1.20
CA ALA A 283 -1.03 -13.59 1.37
C ALA A 283 -1.72 -12.78 0.26
N ASP A 284 -2.40 -13.48 -0.65
CA ASP A 284 -2.92 -12.97 -1.91
C ASP A 284 -4.43 -13.29 -2.02
N VAL A 285 -5.16 -13.27 -0.89
CA VAL A 285 -6.60 -13.57 -0.85
C VAL A 285 -7.40 -12.33 -1.25
N GLU A 286 -7.89 -12.35 -2.49
CA GLU A 286 -8.81 -11.37 -3.07
C GLU A 286 -10.28 -11.84 -2.99
N GLY A 287 -11.24 -10.91 -3.04
CA GLY A 287 -12.67 -11.21 -3.13
C GLY A 287 -13.59 -10.13 -2.54
N GLU A 288 -14.90 -10.40 -2.51
CA GLU A 288 -15.87 -9.61 -1.75
C GLU A 288 -15.78 -9.97 -0.26
N ALA A 289 -15.63 -8.95 0.59
CA ALA A 289 -15.32 -9.11 2.01
C ALA A 289 -16.31 -10.03 2.76
N ARG A 290 -17.60 -9.96 2.40
CA ARG A 290 -18.68 -10.77 2.99
C ARG A 290 -18.58 -12.25 2.65
N GLU A 291 -18.19 -12.57 1.41
CA GLU A 291 -18.14 -13.94 0.91
C GLU A 291 -16.94 -14.70 1.51
N VAL A 292 -15.77 -14.03 1.53
CA VAL A 292 -14.56 -14.56 2.16
C VAL A 292 -14.75 -14.74 3.67
N ALA A 293 -15.43 -13.81 4.34
CA ALA A 293 -15.83 -13.95 5.74
C ALA A 293 -16.72 -15.19 5.98
N GLY A 294 -17.73 -15.42 5.12
CA GLY A 294 -18.59 -16.59 5.20
C GLY A 294 -17.83 -17.92 5.05
N ALA A 295 -16.91 -18.00 4.08
CA ALA A 295 -16.05 -19.16 3.87
C ALA A 295 -15.12 -19.43 5.07
N HIS A 296 -14.51 -18.38 5.62
CA HIS A 296 -13.61 -18.50 6.78
C HIS A 296 -14.37 -18.85 8.07
N ALA A 297 -15.57 -18.32 8.29
CA ALA A 297 -16.44 -18.72 9.40
C ALA A 297 -16.82 -20.21 9.34
N ALA A 298 -17.13 -20.73 8.15
CA ALA A 298 -17.43 -22.15 7.96
C ALA A 298 -16.23 -23.07 8.28
N MET A 299 -15.01 -22.63 7.95
CA MET A 299 -13.78 -23.32 8.34
C MET A 299 -13.57 -23.29 9.86
N ALA A 300 -13.64 -22.11 10.49
CA ALA A 300 -13.43 -21.94 11.91
C ALA A 300 -14.44 -22.73 12.76
N ARG A 301 -15.73 -22.72 12.38
CA ARG A 301 -16.78 -23.50 13.04
C ARG A 301 -16.57 -25.00 12.93
N ARG A 302 -15.98 -25.50 11.84
CA ARG A 302 -15.65 -26.93 11.67
C ARG A 302 -14.56 -27.36 12.65
N LEU A 303 -13.49 -26.57 12.78
CA LEU A 303 -12.39 -26.84 13.71
C LEU A 303 -12.88 -26.80 15.17
N ALA A 304 -13.68 -25.80 15.53
CA ALA A 304 -14.30 -25.69 16.85
C ALA A 304 -15.17 -26.91 17.18
N ALA A 305 -16.03 -27.36 16.26
CA ALA A 305 -16.86 -28.55 16.43
C ALA A 305 -16.05 -29.87 16.48
N GLN A 306 -14.77 -29.86 16.10
CA GLN A 306 -13.84 -30.98 16.20
C GLN A 306 -12.92 -30.90 17.43
N GLY A 307 -13.08 -29.89 18.29
CA GLY A 307 -12.18 -29.65 19.43
C GLY A 307 -10.76 -29.26 19.02
N GLN A 308 -10.56 -28.77 17.79
CA GLN A 308 -9.24 -28.44 17.26
C GLN A 308 -8.88 -26.98 17.52
N ARG A 309 -7.84 -26.77 18.34
CA ARG A 309 -7.17 -25.47 18.51
C ARG A 309 -6.39 -25.13 17.23
N ALA A 310 -6.59 -23.95 16.67
CA ALA A 310 -5.92 -23.51 15.43
C ALA A 310 -5.91 -21.99 15.26
N ALA A 311 -4.98 -21.47 14.45
CA ALA A 311 -4.99 -20.09 13.95
C ALA A 311 -5.15 -20.09 12.43
N ILE A 312 -6.30 -19.66 11.93
CA ILE A 312 -6.50 -19.42 10.50
C ILE A 312 -6.00 -18.01 10.18
N LEU A 313 -5.02 -17.90 9.28
CA LEU A 313 -4.37 -16.65 8.91
C LEU A 313 -4.44 -16.42 7.40
N SER A 314 -4.69 -15.17 6.98
CA SER A 314 -4.61 -14.78 5.56
C SER A 314 -4.24 -13.31 5.40
N GLY A 315 -3.63 -12.98 4.26
CA GLY A 315 -3.45 -11.60 3.79
C GLY A 315 -4.04 -11.41 2.39
N GLY A 316 -3.83 -10.23 1.79
CA GLY A 316 -4.32 -9.85 0.47
C GLY A 316 -5.06 -8.52 0.52
N GLU A 317 -5.89 -8.21 -0.48
CA GLU A 317 -6.85 -7.09 -0.43
C GLU A 317 -8.26 -7.59 -0.70
N LEU A 318 -9.17 -7.36 0.25
CA LEU A 318 -10.60 -7.58 0.01
C LEU A 318 -11.27 -6.31 -0.52
N THR A 319 -12.33 -6.51 -1.29
CA THR A 319 -13.15 -5.43 -1.85
C THR A 319 -14.54 -5.44 -1.22
N VAL A 320 -15.23 -4.29 -1.31
CA VAL A 320 -16.60 -4.12 -0.80
C VAL A 320 -17.45 -3.49 -1.88
N THR A 321 -18.54 -4.17 -2.23
CA THR A 321 -19.57 -3.62 -3.11
C THR A 321 -20.44 -2.64 -2.32
N VAL A 322 -20.10 -1.34 -2.38
CA VAL A 322 -20.81 -0.28 -1.65
C VAL A 322 -22.20 -0.06 -2.23
N ASN A 323 -23.23 -0.43 -1.46
CA ASN A 323 -24.65 -0.26 -1.79
C ASN A 323 -25.38 0.70 -0.83
N GLY A 324 -24.89 0.82 0.41
CA GLY A 324 -25.44 1.68 1.45
C GLY A 324 -24.83 3.09 1.48
N LYS A 325 -24.94 3.75 2.64
CA LYS A 325 -24.42 5.10 2.91
C LYS A 325 -23.62 5.19 4.22
N GLY A 326 -23.20 4.06 4.76
CA GLY A 326 -22.45 3.95 6.01
C GLY A 326 -20.98 4.35 5.92
N ARG A 327 -20.30 4.21 7.06
CA ARG A 327 -18.83 4.27 7.19
C ARG A 327 -18.26 2.86 7.37
N GLY A 328 -17.24 2.52 6.62
CA GLY A 328 -16.59 1.21 6.68
C GLY A 328 -15.36 1.08 5.80
N GLY A 329 -14.75 -0.09 5.86
CA GLY A 329 -13.71 -0.59 4.98
C GLY A 329 -13.76 -2.13 4.89
N PRO A 330 -13.02 -2.76 3.97
CA PRO A 330 -13.09 -4.20 3.74
C PRO A 330 -12.81 -5.07 4.97
N ASN A 331 -11.89 -4.68 5.85
CA ASN A 331 -11.55 -5.45 7.05
C ASN A 331 -12.65 -5.33 8.11
N GLN A 332 -13.18 -4.14 8.35
CA GLN A 332 -14.35 -3.95 9.22
C GLN A 332 -15.56 -4.71 8.69
N GLU A 333 -15.82 -4.66 7.38
CA GLU A 333 -16.97 -5.35 6.78
C GLU A 333 -16.82 -6.87 6.81
N TYR A 334 -15.61 -7.39 6.55
CA TYR A 334 -15.25 -8.80 6.75
C TYR A 334 -15.49 -9.25 8.20
N VAL A 335 -15.03 -8.49 9.21
CA VAL A 335 -15.21 -8.86 10.62
C VAL A 335 -16.68 -8.83 11.04
N LEU A 336 -17.49 -7.91 10.50
CA LEU A 336 -18.92 -7.83 10.78
C LEU A 336 -19.69 -9.02 10.18
N ALA A 337 -19.39 -9.37 8.92
CA ALA A 337 -19.94 -10.56 8.27
C ALA A 337 -19.49 -11.86 8.96
N LEU A 338 -18.22 -11.92 9.39
CA LEU A 338 -17.67 -13.04 10.15
C LEU A 338 -18.39 -13.21 11.50
N ALA A 339 -18.56 -12.13 12.27
CA ALA A 339 -19.25 -12.16 13.56
C ALA A 339 -20.68 -12.71 13.45
N LEU A 340 -21.41 -12.31 12.40
CA LEU A 340 -22.74 -12.84 12.08
C LEU A 340 -22.71 -14.32 11.71
N ALA A 341 -21.79 -14.75 10.85
CA ALA A 341 -21.67 -16.15 10.41
C ALA A 341 -21.18 -17.11 11.52
N LEU A 342 -20.51 -16.58 12.55
CA LEU A 342 -20.06 -17.31 13.74
C LEU A 342 -21.15 -17.46 14.82
N ASP A 343 -22.20 -16.63 14.81
CA ASP A 343 -23.30 -16.56 15.79
C ASP A 343 -22.88 -16.78 17.26
N GLY A 344 -21.84 -16.07 17.69
CA GLY A 344 -21.38 -16.08 19.09
C GLY A 344 -20.70 -17.38 19.56
N ASN A 345 -20.17 -18.21 18.65
CA ASN A 345 -19.44 -19.43 19.00
C ASN A 345 -18.31 -19.17 20.03
N ALA A 346 -18.40 -19.80 21.20
CA ALA A 346 -17.52 -19.59 22.35
C ALA A 346 -16.02 -19.78 22.09
N ALA A 347 -15.65 -20.63 21.12
CA ALA A 347 -14.25 -20.94 20.84
C ALA A 347 -13.55 -19.90 19.95
N ILE A 348 -14.31 -19.04 19.24
CA ILE A 348 -13.80 -18.35 18.05
C ILE A 348 -13.62 -16.85 18.30
N HIS A 349 -12.40 -16.37 18.07
CA HIS A 349 -11.94 -15.01 18.33
C HIS A 349 -11.23 -14.48 17.08
N ALA A 350 -11.52 -13.25 16.64
CA ALA A 350 -11.05 -12.77 15.33
C ALA A 350 -10.65 -11.29 15.30
N LEU A 351 -9.79 -10.96 14.34
CA LEU A 351 -9.35 -9.62 13.97
C LEU A 351 -9.16 -9.56 12.45
N ALA A 352 -9.42 -8.42 11.83
CA ALA A 352 -8.85 -8.07 10.53
C ALA A 352 -8.45 -6.59 10.51
N ALA A 353 -7.36 -6.26 9.81
CA ALA A 353 -6.91 -4.88 9.62
C ALA A 353 -5.99 -4.70 8.39
N ASP A 354 -6.04 -3.52 7.73
CA ASP A 354 -5.00 -3.06 6.81
C ASP A 354 -3.72 -2.78 7.63
N THR A 355 -2.59 -3.31 7.17
CA THR A 355 -1.30 -3.12 7.85
C THR A 355 -0.71 -1.71 7.69
N ASP A 356 -1.30 -0.81 6.91
CA ASP A 356 -0.96 0.64 6.88
C ASP A 356 -1.56 1.44 8.05
N GLY A 357 -2.63 0.92 8.65
CA GLY A 357 -3.35 1.55 9.76
C GLY A 357 -4.69 2.19 9.42
N THR A 358 -5.22 2.06 8.20
CA THR A 358 -6.46 2.72 7.76
C THR A 358 -7.30 1.88 6.79
N ASP A 359 -8.35 1.25 7.30
CA ASP A 359 -9.32 0.45 6.55
C ASP A 359 -10.50 1.31 6.07
N GLY A 360 -10.40 1.82 4.84
CA GLY A 360 -11.42 2.68 4.23
C GLY A 360 -11.44 4.08 4.84
N GLY A 361 -12.62 4.52 5.31
CA GLY A 361 -12.79 5.80 6.00
C GLY A 361 -12.59 7.04 5.13
N SER A 362 -12.18 8.15 5.76
CA SER A 362 -11.81 9.40 5.08
C SER A 362 -10.35 9.41 4.58
N GLY A 363 -9.53 8.52 5.13
CA GLY A 363 -8.10 8.46 4.94
C GLY A 363 -7.30 9.30 5.94
N ALA A 364 -7.89 9.64 7.10
CA ALA A 364 -7.28 10.40 8.18
C ALA A 364 -6.44 9.48 9.12
N PRO A 365 -5.51 10.04 9.92
CA PRO A 365 -4.63 9.26 10.79
C PRO A 365 -5.34 8.57 11.98
N ASP A 366 -6.57 8.97 12.25
CA ASP A 366 -7.47 8.46 13.28
C ASP A 366 -8.65 7.63 12.73
N ASP A 367 -8.72 7.40 11.41
CA ASP A 367 -9.58 6.33 10.87
C ASP A 367 -9.09 4.96 11.38
N ALA A 368 -10.02 4.01 11.55
CA ALA A 368 -9.69 2.69 12.09
C ALA A 368 -8.90 1.84 11.09
N ALA A 369 -7.94 1.06 11.57
CA ALA A 369 -7.21 0.09 10.75
C ALA A 369 -8.04 -1.17 10.44
N GLY A 370 -9.15 -1.39 11.15
CA GLY A 370 -9.93 -2.62 11.08
C GLY A 370 -10.83 -2.84 12.30
N ALA A 371 -11.19 -4.09 12.59
CA ALA A 371 -12.06 -4.46 13.70
C ALA A 371 -11.71 -5.82 14.34
N MET A 372 -12.32 -6.11 15.48
CA MET A 372 -12.26 -7.40 16.18
C MET A 372 -13.65 -7.97 16.42
N ALA A 373 -13.77 -9.29 16.41
CA ALA A 373 -14.98 -10.01 16.81
C ALA A 373 -14.64 -11.06 17.87
N PHE A 374 -15.50 -11.17 18.87
CA PHE A 374 -15.38 -12.12 19.98
C PHE A 374 -16.73 -12.82 20.19
N PRO A 375 -16.79 -13.95 20.94
CA PRO A 375 -18.02 -14.71 21.12
C PRO A 375 -19.20 -13.88 21.69
N ASP A 376 -18.91 -12.79 22.38
CA ASP A 376 -19.90 -11.92 22.99
C ASP A 376 -20.31 -10.70 22.14
N THR A 377 -19.69 -10.47 20.96
CA THR A 377 -19.91 -9.27 20.13
C THR A 377 -21.39 -9.11 19.75
N LEU A 378 -22.07 -10.18 19.32
CA LEU A 378 -23.50 -10.13 18.99
C LEU A 378 -24.39 -9.93 20.23
N ARG A 379 -23.95 -10.41 21.41
CA ARG A 379 -24.66 -10.19 22.68
C ARG A 379 -24.58 -8.72 23.09
N ARG A 380 -23.38 -8.13 23.09
CA ARG A 380 -23.17 -6.69 23.34
C ARG A 380 -23.91 -5.80 22.35
N ALA A 381 -24.00 -6.21 21.08
CA ALA A 381 -24.80 -5.50 20.08
C ALA A 381 -26.29 -5.46 20.44
N ARG A 382 -26.88 -6.63 20.75
CA ARG A 382 -28.28 -6.75 21.20
C ARG A 382 -28.55 -5.93 22.47
N GLU A 383 -27.63 -5.97 23.43
CA GLU A 383 -27.70 -5.19 24.69
C GLU A 383 -27.64 -3.66 24.48
N GLN A 384 -27.06 -3.19 23.38
CA GLN A 384 -27.03 -1.78 22.99
C GLN A 384 -28.11 -1.38 21.95
N ALA A 385 -29.05 -2.27 21.61
CA ALA A 385 -29.97 -2.08 20.48
C ALA A 385 -29.25 -1.74 19.16
N ILE A 386 -28.13 -2.42 18.89
CA ILE A 386 -27.44 -2.47 17.60
C ILE A 386 -27.94 -3.71 16.85
N ASP A 387 -28.26 -3.57 15.57
CA ASP A 387 -28.48 -4.69 14.64
C ASP A 387 -27.29 -4.81 13.68
N PRO A 388 -26.32 -5.71 13.94
CA PRO A 388 -25.15 -5.91 13.08
C PRO A 388 -25.51 -6.24 11.62
N ALA A 389 -26.66 -6.86 11.35
CA ALA A 389 -27.08 -7.19 9.99
C ALA A 389 -27.56 -5.94 9.23
N ALA A 390 -28.27 -5.03 9.91
CA ALA A 390 -28.64 -3.73 9.32
C ALA A 390 -27.43 -2.82 9.08
N PHE A 391 -26.47 -2.76 10.02
CA PHE A 391 -25.21 -2.03 9.82
C PHE A 391 -24.41 -2.62 8.65
N LEU A 392 -24.32 -3.96 8.53
CA LEU A 392 -23.69 -4.63 7.38
C LEU A 392 -24.42 -4.31 6.06
N ALA A 393 -25.75 -4.37 6.03
CA ALA A 393 -26.54 -4.04 4.84
C ALA A 393 -26.34 -2.60 4.35
N ASN A 394 -26.02 -1.66 5.25
CA ASN A 394 -25.75 -0.25 4.94
C ASN A 394 -24.26 0.07 4.67
N ASN A 395 -23.37 -0.92 4.66
CA ASN A 395 -21.90 -0.72 4.63
C ASN A 395 -21.40 0.19 5.79
N ASP A 396 -21.99 0.05 6.97
CA ASP A 396 -21.78 0.95 8.13
C ASP A 396 -21.02 0.26 9.29
N ALA A 397 -20.02 -0.56 8.93
CA ALA A 397 -19.29 -1.39 9.88
C ALA A 397 -18.49 -0.57 10.91
N THR A 398 -17.97 0.61 10.54
CA THR A 398 -17.28 1.50 11.49
C THR A 398 -18.20 1.91 12.62
N THR A 399 -19.38 2.44 12.30
CA THR A 399 -20.36 2.93 13.30
C THR A 399 -20.84 1.80 14.21
N CYS A 400 -20.91 0.56 13.72
CA CYS A 400 -21.22 -0.62 14.52
C CYS A 400 -20.10 -0.93 15.55
N PHE A 401 -18.84 -1.02 15.12
CA PHE A 401 -17.73 -1.37 16.01
C PHE A 401 -17.26 -0.22 16.91
N GLU A 402 -17.46 1.03 16.48
CA GLU A 402 -17.25 2.27 17.26
C GLU A 402 -18.09 2.24 18.54
N ARG A 403 -19.40 1.95 18.42
CA ARG A 403 -20.31 1.78 19.57
C ARG A 403 -19.97 0.57 20.46
N LEU A 404 -19.33 -0.46 19.91
CA LEU A 404 -18.97 -1.68 20.64
C LEU A 404 -17.60 -1.62 21.35
N GLY A 405 -16.75 -0.63 21.03
CA GLY A 405 -15.36 -0.57 21.52
C GLY A 405 -14.43 -1.62 20.88
N ASP A 406 -14.77 -2.06 19.66
CA ASP A 406 -14.18 -3.22 18.98
C ASP A 406 -13.37 -2.86 17.72
N LEU A 407 -13.23 -1.57 17.40
CA LEU A 407 -12.32 -1.10 16.35
C LEU A 407 -10.84 -1.36 16.68
N VAL A 408 -10.04 -1.57 15.64
CA VAL A 408 -8.58 -1.67 15.71
C VAL A 408 -7.98 -0.31 15.39
N MET A 409 -7.65 0.46 16.42
CA MET A 409 -6.95 1.73 16.27
C MET A 409 -5.44 1.48 16.43
N THR A 410 -4.68 1.58 15.33
CA THR A 410 -3.21 1.57 15.36
C THR A 410 -2.62 2.98 15.25
N GLY A 411 -3.33 3.91 14.61
CA GLY A 411 -2.72 5.06 13.97
C GLY A 411 -1.89 4.65 12.74
N PRO A 412 -1.18 5.60 12.09
CA PRO A 412 -0.28 5.32 10.98
C PRO A 412 0.81 4.31 11.39
N THR A 413 0.84 3.14 10.75
CA THR A 413 1.86 2.12 11.03
C THR A 413 3.19 2.42 10.34
N LEU A 414 3.18 3.36 9.38
CA LEU A 414 4.32 3.77 8.56
C LEU A 414 4.88 2.64 7.68
N THR A 415 4.06 1.66 7.32
CA THR A 415 4.35 0.63 6.31
C THR A 415 3.11 0.30 5.46
N ASN A 416 3.20 -0.65 4.53
CA ASN A 416 2.05 -1.31 3.90
C ASN A 416 2.44 -2.69 3.37
N VAL A 417 1.76 -3.73 3.81
CA VAL A 417 1.82 -5.08 3.25
C VAL A 417 0.41 -5.69 3.12
N ASN A 418 -0.57 -4.82 2.77
CA ASN A 418 -1.99 -5.11 2.59
C ASN A 418 -2.67 -5.63 3.88
N ASP A 419 -3.78 -6.36 3.77
CA ASP A 419 -4.55 -6.83 4.92
C ASP A 419 -3.84 -7.93 5.73
N LEU A 420 -4.13 -8.01 7.03
CA LEU A 420 -4.00 -9.24 7.81
C LEU A 420 -5.32 -9.61 8.48
N ARG A 421 -5.79 -10.82 8.21
CA ARG A 421 -6.94 -11.48 8.87
C ARG A 421 -6.46 -12.59 9.79
N VAL A 422 -6.94 -12.59 11.02
CA VAL A 422 -6.61 -13.54 12.10
C VAL A 422 -7.91 -14.14 12.65
N ILE A 423 -8.02 -15.46 12.66
CA ILE A 423 -9.06 -16.17 13.40
C ILE A 423 -8.41 -17.22 14.30
N LEU A 424 -8.57 -17.07 15.61
CA LEU A 424 -8.15 -18.03 16.62
C LEU A 424 -9.34 -18.91 17.02
N VAL A 425 -9.17 -20.22 16.88
CA VAL A 425 -10.08 -21.24 17.37
C VAL A 425 -9.47 -21.86 18.62
N ASP A 426 -10.13 -21.71 19.76
CA ASP A 426 -9.66 -22.13 21.09
C ASP A 426 -10.83 -22.80 21.86
N PRO A 427 -11.09 -24.12 21.63
CA PRO A 427 -12.30 -24.81 22.11
C PRO A 427 -12.32 -25.17 23.61
#